data_AF-A0A7V9RBN9-F1
#
_entry.id   AF-A0A7V9RBN9-F1
#
_cell.length_a   1.000
_cell.length_b   1.000
_cell.length_c   1.000
_cell.angle_alpha   90.00
_cell.angle_beta   90.00
_cell.angle_gamma   90.00
#
_symmetry.space_group_name_H-M   'P 1'
#
loop_
_entity.id
_entity.type
_entity.pdbx_description
1 polymer ?
#
loop_
_entity_poly.entity_id
_entity_poly.type
_entity_poly.pdbx_seq_one_letter_code
_entity_poly.pdbx_strand_id
1 'polypeptide(L)'
;MKETLAALFVGVAIAAVVSCGGSKSAMKTAAPQSSAEPSVMPGSPRDRIKQLDDQIVAELAKLELQPPPLAVCPQPPCATMQTLAVKPTDDPACKRSAVQVCKDHCVLADSICDSASKICEIAKELASDVWASEKCASGNASCTAAHGKCCGCT
;
A
#
# COMPACT_ATOMS: atom_id res chain seq x y z
N MET A 1 -16.13 30.23 -31.21
CA MET A 1 -14.66 30.09 -31.28
C MET A 1 -14.35 28.74 -30.65
N LYS A 2 -14.51 27.60 -31.34
CA LYS A 2 -13.67 27.02 -32.41
C LYS A 2 -12.18 27.11 -32.07
N GLU A 3 -11.67 26.05 -31.45
CA GLU A 3 -10.31 25.53 -31.64
C GLU A 3 -10.45 24.00 -31.69
N THR A 4 -9.79 23.40 -32.67
CA THR A 4 -9.97 22.02 -33.18
C THR A 4 -8.57 21.41 -33.34
N LEU A 5 -8.44 20.07 -33.24
CA LEU A 5 -7.30 19.22 -33.68
C LEU A 5 -6.06 19.23 -32.77
N ALA A 6 -5.30 18.14 -32.58
CA ALA A 6 -5.06 17.00 -33.46
C ALA A 6 -4.74 15.71 -32.69
N ALA A 7 -5.26 14.59 -33.20
CA ALA A 7 -4.79 13.24 -32.93
C ALA A 7 -3.69 12.87 -33.95
N LEU A 8 -2.62 12.19 -33.51
CA LEU A 8 -1.69 11.48 -34.40
C LEU A 8 -1.14 10.23 -33.68
N PHE A 9 -1.30 9.11 -34.35
CA PHE A 9 -0.94 7.73 -33.98
C PHE A 9 0.57 7.49 -34.13
N VAL A 10 1.15 6.62 -33.29
CA VAL A 10 2.21 5.68 -33.72
C VAL A 10 2.01 4.34 -33.02
N GLY A 11 1.49 3.36 -33.78
CA GLY A 11 1.50 1.96 -33.40
C GLY A 11 2.87 1.34 -33.72
N VAL A 12 3.42 0.57 -32.78
CA VAL A 12 4.55 -0.32 -33.03
C VAL A 12 4.12 -1.73 -32.68
N ALA A 13 3.91 -2.54 -33.72
CA ALA A 13 3.76 -3.98 -33.64
C ALA A 13 5.11 -4.62 -34.01
N ILE A 14 5.73 -5.39 -33.11
CA ILE A 14 6.84 -6.27 -33.48
C ILE A 14 6.72 -7.62 -32.75
N ALA A 15 6.29 -8.59 -33.54
CA ALA A 15 6.69 -10.01 -33.64
C ALA A 15 6.94 -10.85 -32.37
N ALA A 16 6.10 -11.87 -32.24
CA ALA A 16 6.34 -13.08 -31.46
C ALA A 16 7.50 -13.92 -32.02
N VAL A 17 8.31 -14.49 -31.14
CA VAL A 17 9.14 -15.66 -31.42
C VAL A 17 8.68 -16.83 -30.55
N VAL A 18 7.98 -17.76 -31.19
CA VAL A 18 7.68 -19.09 -30.67
C VAL A 18 8.94 -19.94 -30.84
N SER A 19 9.47 -20.47 -29.75
CA SER A 19 10.50 -21.51 -29.78
C SER A 19 9.98 -22.73 -29.01
N CYS A 20 9.54 -23.74 -29.77
CA CYS A 20 9.31 -25.10 -29.30
C CYS A 20 10.53 -25.96 -29.65
N GLY A 21 11.13 -26.61 -28.66
CA GLY A 21 12.20 -27.60 -28.87
C GLY A 21 12.41 -28.48 -27.64
N GLY A 22 11.87 -29.71 -27.69
CA GLY A 22 12.31 -30.83 -26.84
C GLY A 22 13.63 -31.43 -27.35
N SER A 23 14.36 -32.34 -26.70
CA SER A 23 14.03 -33.32 -25.66
C SER A 23 15.32 -33.93 -25.04
N LYS A 24 15.17 -34.50 -23.84
CA LYS A 24 15.83 -35.70 -23.25
C LYS A 24 17.26 -35.66 -22.65
N SER A 25 17.24 -35.70 -21.30
CA SER A 25 17.92 -36.62 -20.37
C SER A 25 19.43 -36.51 -20.07
N ALA A 26 19.73 -36.08 -18.83
CA ALA A 26 20.72 -36.71 -17.96
C ALA A 26 20.27 -36.59 -16.50
N MET A 27 19.96 -37.72 -15.85
CA MET A 27 19.77 -37.78 -14.41
C MET A 27 21.10 -37.49 -13.72
N LYS A 28 21.17 -36.37 -13.02
CA LYS A 28 22.15 -36.17 -11.94
C LYS A 28 21.35 -35.75 -10.73
N THR A 29 21.31 -36.63 -9.74
CA THR A 29 20.82 -36.34 -8.39
C THR A 29 21.57 -35.11 -7.87
N ALA A 30 20.92 -33.96 -7.98
CA ALA A 30 21.30 -32.73 -7.31
C ALA A 30 20.23 -32.45 -6.26
N ALA A 31 20.68 -32.20 -5.04
CA ALA A 31 19.89 -31.79 -3.90
C ALA A 31 18.86 -30.69 -4.26
N PRO A 32 17.75 -30.55 -3.52
CA PRO A 32 16.80 -29.47 -3.73
C PRO A 32 17.56 -28.14 -3.78
N GLN A 33 17.61 -27.52 -4.96
CA GLN A 33 17.97 -26.12 -5.09
C GLN A 33 16.85 -25.36 -4.41
N SER A 34 17.08 -25.09 -3.12
CA SER A 34 16.45 -24.00 -2.41
C SER A 34 16.70 -22.77 -3.28
N SER A 35 15.68 -22.36 -4.03
CA SER A 35 15.64 -21.02 -4.60
C SER A 35 15.78 -20.09 -3.40
N ALA A 36 16.99 -19.60 -3.19
CA ALA A 36 17.25 -18.51 -2.28
C ALA A 36 16.50 -17.31 -2.85
N GLU A 37 15.23 -17.19 -2.46
CA GLU A 37 14.53 -15.92 -2.44
C GLU A 37 15.51 -14.93 -1.81
N PRO A 38 15.83 -13.80 -2.45
CA PRO A 38 16.72 -12.82 -1.85
C PRO A 38 16.04 -12.36 -0.57
N SER A 39 16.50 -12.91 0.55
CA SER A 39 16.19 -12.44 1.89
C SER A 39 16.83 -11.06 2.00
N VAL A 40 16.14 -10.06 1.45
CA VAL A 40 16.38 -8.66 1.75
C VAL A 40 16.26 -8.58 3.26
N MET A 41 17.40 -8.35 3.92
CA MET A 41 17.45 -8.19 5.36
C MET A 41 16.37 -7.18 5.80
N PRO A 42 15.78 -7.36 7.00
CA PRO A 42 14.90 -6.34 7.55
C PRO A 42 15.70 -5.05 7.63
N GLY A 43 15.33 -4.06 6.82
CA GLY A 43 15.90 -2.71 6.87
C GLY A 43 15.74 -2.10 8.26
N SER A 44 16.39 -0.95 8.49
CA SER A 44 16.22 -0.25 9.76
C SER A 44 14.73 0.00 10.05
N PRO A 45 14.31 0.17 11.31
CA PRO A 45 12.93 0.53 11.64
C PRO A 45 12.41 1.73 10.81
N ARG A 46 13.28 2.69 10.51
CA ARG A 46 12.93 3.82 9.62
C ARG A 46 12.72 3.39 8.17
N ASP A 47 13.54 2.49 7.62
CA ASP A 47 13.33 1.97 6.27
C ASP A 47 12.01 1.21 6.17
N ARG A 48 11.65 0.45 7.20
CA ARG A 48 10.36 -0.26 7.27
C ARG A 48 9.18 0.71 7.33
N ILE A 49 9.26 1.76 8.14
CA ILE A 49 8.23 2.83 8.16
C ILE A 49 8.11 3.46 6.78
N LYS A 50 9.24 3.81 6.13
CA LYS A 50 9.22 4.39 4.79
C LYS A 50 8.56 3.46 3.77
N GLN A 51 8.89 2.17 3.79
CA GLN A 51 8.29 1.19 2.88
C GLN A 51 6.76 1.09 3.07
N LEU A 52 6.30 1.06 4.32
CA LEU A 52 4.86 1.04 4.64
C LEU A 52 4.17 2.34 4.23
N ASP A 53 4.82 3.49 4.41
CA ASP A 53 4.32 4.80 3.99
C ASP A 53 4.20 4.89 2.46
N ASP A 54 5.21 4.43 1.71
CA ASP A 54 5.17 4.35 0.25
C ASP A 54 4.03 3.42 -0.23
N GLN A 55 3.77 2.31 0.48
CA GLN A 55 2.64 1.42 0.21
C GLN A 55 1.29 2.13 0.42
N ILE A 56 1.12 2.85 1.54
CA ILE A 56 -0.10 3.62 1.81
C ILE A 56 -0.34 4.64 0.69
N VAL A 57 0.68 5.38 0.25
CA VAL A 57 0.56 6.36 -0.83
C VAL A 57 0.13 5.69 -2.14
N ALA A 58 0.72 4.54 -2.49
CA ALA A 58 0.36 3.79 -3.68
C ALA A 58 -1.09 3.26 -3.63
N GLU A 59 -1.58 2.84 -2.47
CA GLU A 59 -2.95 2.36 -2.30
C GLU A 59 -3.98 3.49 -2.27
N LEU A 60 -3.66 4.63 -1.65
CA LEU A 60 -4.48 5.85 -1.72
C LEU A 60 -4.66 6.33 -3.15
N ALA A 61 -3.60 6.30 -3.96
CA ALA A 61 -3.68 6.67 -5.38
C ALA A 61 -4.67 5.77 -6.15
N LYS A 62 -4.74 4.48 -5.84
CA LYS A 62 -5.74 3.55 -6.43
C LYS A 62 -7.17 3.87 -5.99
N LEU A 63 -7.36 4.45 -4.80
CA LEU A 63 -8.65 4.94 -4.29
C LEU A 63 -8.99 6.36 -4.78
N GLU A 64 -8.11 6.98 -5.57
CA GLU A 64 -8.19 8.37 -6.01
C GLU A 64 -8.24 9.35 -4.82
N LEU A 65 -7.57 9.00 -3.72
CA LEU A 65 -7.43 9.83 -2.53
C LEU A 65 -6.08 10.52 -2.55
N GLN A 66 -6.06 11.78 -2.12
CA GLN A 66 -4.81 12.49 -1.87
C GLN A 66 -4.22 12.05 -0.53
N PRO A 67 -2.90 11.83 -0.44
CA PRO A 67 -2.24 11.63 0.84
C PRO A 67 -2.53 12.80 1.79
N PRO A 68 -2.81 12.55 3.08
CA PRO A 68 -2.94 13.62 4.04
C PRO A 68 -1.61 14.39 4.12
N PRO A 69 -1.66 15.71 4.41
CA PRO A 69 -0.44 16.44 4.72
C PRO A 69 0.26 15.75 5.90
N LEU A 70 1.59 15.76 5.89
CA LEU A 70 2.37 15.26 7.01
C LEU A 70 1.89 15.97 8.28
N ALA A 71 1.48 15.17 9.27
CA ALA A 71 1.10 15.69 10.55
C ALA A 71 2.33 16.35 11.17
N VAL A 72 2.28 17.67 11.37
CA VAL A 72 3.30 18.38 12.13
C VAL A 72 2.92 18.27 13.58
N CYS A 73 3.74 17.61 14.38
CA CYS A 73 3.50 17.54 15.82
C CYS A 73 4.06 18.79 16.51
N PRO A 74 3.21 19.65 17.10
CA PRO A 74 3.71 20.85 17.78
C PRO A 74 4.44 20.54 19.11
N GLN A 75 4.21 19.37 19.72
CA GLN A 75 4.83 18.95 20.98
C GLN A 75 5.00 17.42 21.02
N PRO A 76 6.20 16.88 21.31
CA PRO A 76 6.36 15.46 21.62
C PRO A 76 5.86 15.11 23.04
N PRO A 77 5.44 13.85 23.28
CA PRO A 77 5.33 12.77 22.30
C PRO A 77 4.00 12.81 21.55
N CYS A 78 4.01 12.73 20.21
CA CYS A 78 2.76 12.59 19.45
C CYS A 78 2.09 11.23 19.62
N ALA A 79 2.84 10.25 20.15
CA ALA A 79 2.47 8.85 20.18
C ALA A 79 1.41 8.50 21.25
N THR A 80 1.14 9.38 22.23
CA THR A 80 0.39 8.98 23.43
C THR A 80 -1.12 8.89 23.28
N MET A 81 -1.74 9.38 22.19
CA MET A 81 -3.22 9.44 22.09
C MET A 81 -3.82 9.13 20.71
N GLN A 82 -3.05 8.55 19.79
CA GLN A 82 -3.63 8.21 18.49
C GLN A 82 -4.29 6.84 18.59
N THR A 83 -5.60 6.85 18.84
CA THR A 83 -6.44 5.67 18.61
C THR A 83 -6.17 5.19 17.18
N LEU A 84 -5.70 3.96 17.04
CA LEU A 84 -5.53 3.35 15.72
C LEU A 84 -6.86 3.42 14.99
N ALA A 85 -6.81 3.87 13.74
CA ALA A 85 -8.01 3.93 12.92
C ALA A 85 -8.53 2.51 12.69
N VAL A 86 -9.84 2.32 12.89
CA VAL A 86 -10.52 1.02 12.78
C VAL A 86 -10.60 0.64 11.30
N LYS A 87 -10.36 -0.63 10.99
CA LYS A 87 -10.53 -1.15 9.63
C LYS A 87 -12.00 -1.18 9.24
N PRO A 88 -12.35 -0.95 7.96
CA PRO A 88 -13.71 -1.12 7.49
C PRO A 88 -14.33 -2.50 7.77
N THR A 89 -13.53 -3.58 7.75
CA THR A 89 -14.04 -4.92 8.12
C THR A 89 -14.45 -5.06 9.57
N ASP A 90 -13.86 -4.24 10.43
CA ASP A 90 -14.01 -4.31 11.88
C ASP A 90 -15.01 -3.26 12.40
N ASP A 91 -15.46 -2.33 11.55
CA ASP A 91 -16.48 -1.33 11.89
C ASP A 91 -17.91 -1.86 11.62
N PRO A 92 -18.71 -2.13 12.67
CA PRO A 92 -20.10 -2.58 12.50
C PRO A 92 -21.02 -1.50 11.90
N ALA A 93 -20.63 -0.22 11.94
CA ALA A 93 -21.37 0.87 11.31
C ALA A 93 -21.10 0.94 9.79
N CYS A 94 -20.02 0.33 9.31
CA CYS A 94 -19.65 0.30 7.90
C CYS A 94 -20.52 -0.69 7.10
N LYS A 95 -21.53 -0.17 6.40
CA LYS A 95 -22.37 -0.97 5.50
C LYS A 95 -21.68 -1.16 4.15
N ARG A 96 -20.90 -2.23 4.02
CA ARG A 96 -20.19 -2.56 2.76
C ARG A 96 -21.18 -2.85 1.62
N SER A 97 -20.96 -2.19 0.48
CA SER A 97 -21.76 -2.42 -0.73
C SER A 97 -21.44 -3.79 -1.36
N ALA A 98 -22.45 -4.38 -2.02
CA ALA A 98 -22.31 -5.63 -2.76
C ALA A 98 -21.60 -5.42 -4.13
N VAL A 99 -21.51 -4.18 -4.60
CA VAL A 99 -20.89 -3.82 -5.88
C VAL A 99 -19.39 -4.10 -5.82
N GLN A 100 -18.84 -4.74 -6.86
CA GLN A 100 -17.45 -5.20 -6.87
C GLN A 100 -16.44 -4.07 -6.67
N VAL A 101 -16.63 -2.93 -7.33
CA VAL A 101 -15.72 -1.77 -7.17
C VAL A 101 -15.64 -1.29 -5.73
N CYS A 102 -16.76 -1.30 -5.00
CA CYS A 102 -16.78 -0.93 -3.59
C CYS A 102 -16.06 -1.96 -2.71
N LYS A 103 -16.18 -3.25 -3.04
CA LYS A 103 -15.41 -4.31 -2.36
C LYS A 103 -13.91 -4.10 -2.55
N ASP A 104 -13.48 -3.79 -3.77
CA ASP A 104 -12.07 -3.52 -4.08
C ASP A 104 -11.57 -2.29 -3.30
N HIS A 105 -12.39 -1.24 -3.18
CA HIS A 105 -12.07 -0.10 -2.32
C HIS A 105 -11.90 -0.48 -0.85
N CYS A 106 -12.75 -1.36 -0.31
CA CYS A 106 -12.65 -1.82 1.07
C CYS A 106 -11.40 -2.67 1.32
N VAL A 107 -11.01 -3.54 0.37
CA VAL A 107 -9.76 -4.31 0.47
C VAL A 107 -8.55 -3.38 0.52
N LEU A 108 -8.53 -2.33 -0.32
CA LEU A 108 -7.48 -1.32 -0.27
C LEU A 108 -7.50 -0.54 1.06
N ALA A 109 -8.68 -0.18 1.56
CA ALA A 109 -8.81 0.52 2.83
C ALA A 109 -8.31 -0.32 4.02
N ASP A 110 -8.65 -1.62 4.08
CA ASP A 110 -8.13 -2.53 5.10
C ASP A 110 -6.59 -2.62 5.05
N SER A 111 -6.01 -2.72 3.84
CA SER A 111 -4.55 -2.77 3.61
C SER A 111 -3.83 -1.50 4.07
N ILE A 112 -4.43 -0.33 3.81
CA ILE A 112 -3.93 0.97 4.28
C ILE A 112 -3.93 1.00 5.81
N CYS A 113 -5.02 0.57 6.44
CA CYS A 113 -5.16 0.52 7.89
C CYS A 113 -4.20 -0.46 8.56
N ASP A 114 -3.93 -1.60 7.92
CA ASP A 114 -2.90 -2.56 8.35
C ASP A 114 -1.49 -1.95 8.31
N SER A 115 -1.18 -1.25 7.22
CA SER A 115 0.12 -0.60 7.04
C SER A 115 0.31 0.53 8.06
N ALA A 116 -0.74 1.33 8.29
CA ALA A 116 -0.75 2.38 9.31
C ALA A 116 -0.52 1.83 10.71
N SER A 117 -1.20 0.73 11.06
CA SER A 117 -1.04 0.05 12.35
C SER A 117 0.41 -0.43 12.55
N LYS A 118 1.02 -1.03 11.52
CA LYS A 118 2.43 -1.44 11.57
C LYS A 118 3.39 -0.27 11.72
N ILE A 119 3.14 0.87 11.05
CA ILE A 119 3.94 2.09 11.23
C ILE A 119 3.88 2.53 12.69
N CYS A 120 2.69 2.54 13.30
CA CYS A 120 2.50 2.95 14.68
C CYS A 120 3.18 2.01 15.69
N GLU A 121 3.14 0.69 15.46
CA GLU A 121 3.88 -0.28 16.29
C GLU A 121 5.39 -0.02 16.21
N ILE A 122 5.95 0.19 15.02
CA ILE A 122 7.38 0.52 14.86
C ILE A 122 7.71 1.89 15.49
N ALA A 123 6.83 2.88 15.35
CA ALA A 123 7.02 4.19 15.96
C ALA A 123 7.08 4.10 17.50
N LYS A 124 6.27 3.21 18.10
CA LYS A 124 6.30 2.92 19.53
C LYS A 124 7.60 2.28 19.97
N GLU A 125 8.18 1.37 19.17
CA GLU A 125 9.51 0.79 19.41
C GLU A 125 10.61 1.87 19.42
N LEU A 126 10.45 2.92 18.60
CA LEU A 126 11.40 4.03 18.49
C LEU A 126 11.22 5.12 19.54
N ALA A 127 10.15 5.08 20.34
CA ALA A 127 9.79 5.88 21.52
C ALA A 127 9.91 7.42 21.46
N SER A 128 11.08 7.96 21.12
CA SER A 128 11.39 9.39 21.03
C SER A 128 11.62 9.88 19.59
N ASP A 129 11.44 9.03 18.59
CA ASP A 129 11.53 9.40 17.19
C ASP A 129 10.29 10.20 16.73
N VAL A 130 10.45 11.52 16.65
CA VAL A 130 9.38 12.44 16.21
C VAL A 130 8.91 12.11 14.79
N TRP A 131 9.83 11.81 13.88
CA TRP A 131 9.48 11.49 12.49
C TRP A 131 8.63 10.22 12.41
N ALA A 132 8.98 9.18 13.18
CA ALA A 132 8.19 7.96 13.22
C ALA A 132 6.77 8.21 13.78
N SER A 133 6.68 9.08 14.79
CA SER A 133 5.39 9.48 15.38
C SER A 133 4.52 10.28 14.40
N GLU A 134 5.10 11.18 13.62
CA GLU A 134 4.41 11.93 12.56
C GLU A 134 3.94 11.00 11.43
N LYS A 135 4.73 9.97 11.10
CA LYS A 135 4.34 8.95 10.12
C LYS A 135 3.18 8.08 10.61
N CYS A 136 3.17 7.68 11.88
CA CYS A 136 2.02 7.01 12.47
C CYS A 136 0.74 7.86 12.37
N ALA A 137 0.82 9.16 12.67
CA ALA A 137 -0.30 10.09 12.55
C ALA A 137 -0.82 10.21 11.11
N SER A 138 0.11 10.37 10.16
CA SER A 138 -0.21 10.42 8.73
C SER A 138 -0.85 9.11 8.24
N GLY A 139 -0.34 7.97 8.71
CA GLY A 139 -0.91 6.65 8.42
C GLY A 139 -2.33 6.49 8.94
N ASN A 140 -2.60 6.88 10.19
CA ASN A 140 -3.94 6.84 10.77
C ASN A 140 -4.92 7.74 10.00
N ALA A 141 -4.52 8.96 9.64
CA ALA A 141 -5.33 9.86 8.83
C ALA A 141 -5.65 9.25 7.45
N SER A 142 -4.68 8.55 6.84
CA SER A 142 -4.86 7.84 5.58
C SER A 142 -5.87 6.70 5.69
N CYS A 143 -5.78 5.90 6.76
CA CYS A 143 -6.75 4.85 7.06
C CYS A 143 -8.16 5.42 7.25
N THR A 144 -8.33 6.51 8.01
CA THR A 144 -9.63 7.18 8.17
C THR A 144 -10.22 7.64 6.82
N ALA A 145 -9.41 8.23 5.94
CA ALA A 145 -9.86 8.65 4.62
C ALA A 145 -10.28 7.46 3.74
N ALA A 146 -9.47 6.39 3.71
CA ALA A 146 -9.76 5.18 2.96
C ALA A 146 -11.01 4.46 3.50
N HIS A 147 -11.17 4.43 4.82
CA HIS A 147 -12.37 3.93 5.49
C HIS A 147 -13.62 4.67 5.01
N GLY A 148 -13.57 6.00 4.97
CA GLY A 148 -14.67 6.81 4.41
C GLY A 148 -15.01 6.45 2.96
N LYS A 149 -13.99 6.23 2.11
CA LYS A 149 -14.19 5.81 0.70
C LYS A 149 -14.86 4.44 0.59
N CYS A 150 -14.47 3.48 1.43
CA CYS A 150 -15.11 2.15 1.48
C CYS A 150 -16.57 2.25 1.96
N CYS A 151 -16.80 2.84 3.13
CA CYS A 151 -18.10 2.82 3.79
C CYS A 151 -19.13 3.77 3.17
N GLY A 152 -18.68 4.77 2.40
CA GLY A 152 -19.54 5.67 1.63
C GLY A 152 -19.84 5.19 0.21
N CYS A 153 -19.28 4.06 -0.22
CA CYS A 153 -19.49 3.50 -1.56
C CYS A 153 -20.81 2.71 -1.57
N THR A 154 -21.79 3.17 -2.34
CA THR A 154 -23.13 2.56 -2.46
C THR A 154 -23.34 1.98 -3.84
#